data_AF-A0A9D9GE01-F1
#
_entry.id   AF-A0A9D9GE01-F1
#
_cell.length_a   1.000
_cell.length_b   1.000
_cell.length_c   1.000
_cell.angle_alpha   90.00
_cell.angle_beta   90.00
_cell.angle_gamma   90.00
#
_symmetry.space_group_name_H-M   'P 1'
#
loop_
_entity.id
_entity.type
_entity.pdbx_description
1 polymer ?
#
loop_
_entity_poly.entity_id
_entity_poly.type
_entity_poly.pdbx_seq_one_letter_code
_entity_poly.pdbx_strand_id
1 'polypeptide(L)'
;VFDAVIAADGSGDFTSVQAAIDAAPAGRATPWLIFIKNGEYKGHVNIPANKPYLHFIGQERDKVIITDDRLCGGDNAVHVSVGATVVVNANDCYFDNLTLENSWGHDKQAGPQALALNTSGDRTIFKNVAMLSYQDTWITPSTSNYRVYAKDCFIEGAVDFIYNSGNIYIDNTTLYINRKSGGYIVAPSHASDVKWGYVFMNCRITAPGNPAETDVWLGRPWHNSPKTVFINTIAEVTIPAKGWYPTMGGLPVLWADYNTMDANGNPVDLSQREDTYYYTKDDGSKVYGKAKNYLTAEEAAQYTVKNVLSGSDNWQPALMTESCANPEVRINAGHLEWEAVPYAICYLVSRNGEVLGFTTDCSYPYEDGYQYKVQAVNEYGSLSGAGKQSQPDALPQVQETQSAQVLAIYTLGGVEVKELQEGLNIVKMMDADNKIVYRKIMK
;
A
#
# COMPACT_ATOMS: atom_id res chain seq x y z
N VAL A 1 9.26 18.99 -10.31
CA VAL A 1 9.71 17.58 -10.15
C VAL A 1 8.56 16.67 -10.47
N PHE A 2 7.41 16.84 -9.81
CA PHE A 2 6.14 16.45 -10.41
C PHE A 2 5.86 17.30 -11.66
N ASP A 3 5.20 16.69 -12.64
CA ASP A 3 4.80 17.31 -13.90
C ASP A 3 3.43 18.03 -13.76
N ALA A 4 2.61 17.60 -12.80
CA ALA A 4 1.34 18.26 -12.46
C ALA A 4 1.00 18.08 -10.96
N VAL A 5 0.38 19.09 -10.38
CA VAL A 5 -0.19 19.06 -9.02
C VAL A 5 -1.70 19.29 -9.08
N ILE A 6 -2.47 18.40 -8.47
CA ILE A 6 -3.92 18.54 -8.30
C ILE A 6 -4.21 18.96 -6.86
N ALA A 7 -5.05 19.98 -6.69
CA ALA A 7 -5.54 20.42 -5.38
C ALA A 7 -6.97 20.96 -5.49
N ALA A 8 -7.89 20.38 -4.71
CA ALA A 8 -9.30 20.78 -4.73
C ALA A 8 -9.53 22.25 -4.34
N ASP A 9 -8.64 22.83 -3.53
CA ASP A 9 -8.67 24.21 -3.06
C ASP A 9 -8.13 25.24 -4.07
N GLY A 10 -7.65 24.79 -5.24
CA GLY A 10 -7.06 25.64 -6.27
C GLY A 10 -5.58 26.01 -6.04
N SER A 11 -4.92 25.44 -5.04
CA SER A 11 -3.49 25.66 -4.76
C SER A 11 -2.53 24.85 -5.65
N GLY A 12 -3.05 24.09 -6.61
CA GLY A 12 -2.31 23.30 -7.60
C GLY A 12 -2.54 23.77 -9.03
N ASP A 13 -1.99 23.04 -10.00
CA ASP A 13 -2.15 23.31 -11.44
C ASP A 13 -3.58 22.99 -11.93
N PHE A 14 -4.23 22.01 -11.29
CA PHE A 14 -5.58 21.55 -11.61
C PHE A 14 -6.43 21.35 -10.34
N THR A 15 -7.74 21.48 -10.48
CA THR A 15 -8.72 21.20 -9.40
C THR A 15 -9.43 19.86 -9.55
N SER A 16 -9.18 19.10 -10.63
CA SER A 16 -9.76 17.78 -10.87
C SER A 16 -8.76 16.82 -11.52
N VAL A 17 -8.96 15.53 -11.28
CA VAL A 17 -8.11 14.45 -11.81
C VAL A 17 -8.23 14.35 -13.33
N GLN A 18 -9.45 14.44 -13.88
CA GLN A 18 -9.66 14.36 -15.33
C GLN A 18 -8.95 15.49 -16.08
N ALA A 19 -8.99 16.72 -15.57
CA ALA A 19 -8.32 17.85 -16.21
C ALA A 19 -6.79 17.65 -16.34
N ALA A 20 -6.16 17.07 -15.32
CA ALA A 20 -4.73 16.76 -15.37
C ALA A 20 -4.41 15.64 -16.41
N ILE A 21 -5.29 14.63 -16.51
CA ILE A 21 -5.16 13.55 -17.52
C ILE A 21 -5.31 14.10 -18.94
N ASP A 22 -6.28 15.00 -19.14
CA ASP A 22 -6.54 15.62 -20.43
C ASP A 22 -5.34 16.45 -20.90
N ALA A 23 -4.69 17.16 -19.96
CA ALA A 23 -3.51 17.98 -20.21
C ALA A 23 -2.21 17.17 -20.41
N ALA A 24 -2.07 15.98 -19.83
CA ALA A 24 -0.87 15.16 -19.96
C ALA A 24 -0.57 14.82 -21.45
N PRO A 25 0.68 14.71 -21.89
CA PRO A 25 0.99 14.37 -23.28
C PRO A 25 0.62 12.91 -23.59
N ALA A 26 0.19 12.66 -24.82
CA ALA A 26 -0.12 11.30 -25.30
C ALA A 26 1.15 10.56 -25.75
N GLY A 27 1.10 9.23 -25.77
CA GLY A 27 2.14 8.37 -26.35
C GLY A 27 3.48 8.42 -25.63
N ARG A 28 3.49 8.72 -24.32
CA ARG A 28 4.73 8.75 -23.53
C ARG A 28 5.39 7.36 -23.49
N ALA A 29 6.70 7.36 -23.29
CA ALA A 29 7.50 6.18 -22.99
C ALA A 29 8.18 6.25 -21.61
N THR A 30 7.89 7.31 -20.85
CA THR A 30 8.45 7.59 -19.52
C THR A 30 7.37 8.18 -18.61
N PRO A 31 7.49 8.03 -17.28
CA PRO A 31 6.50 8.52 -16.32
C PRO A 31 6.14 10.00 -16.46
N TRP A 32 4.84 10.31 -16.41
CA TRP A 32 4.28 11.64 -16.13
C TRP A 32 3.76 11.64 -14.69
N LEU A 33 4.47 12.35 -13.82
CA LEU A 33 4.24 12.33 -12.38
C LEU A 33 3.17 13.35 -12.00
N ILE A 34 2.06 12.87 -11.44
CA ILE A 34 0.93 13.67 -10.98
C ILE A 34 0.82 13.54 -9.48
N PHE A 35 1.00 14.63 -8.75
CA PHE A 35 0.79 14.67 -7.31
C PHE A 35 -0.63 15.15 -6.99
N ILE A 36 -1.32 14.49 -6.06
CA ILE A 36 -2.69 14.81 -5.66
C ILE A 36 -2.70 15.17 -4.18
N LYS A 37 -3.00 16.42 -3.85
CA LYS A 37 -3.16 16.86 -2.45
C LYS A 37 -4.40 16.24 -1.82
N ASN A 38 -4.42 16.18 -0.49
CA ASN A 38 -5.59 15.79 0.29
C ASN A 38 -6.85 16.53 -0.19
N GLY A 39 -7.94 15.81 -0.34
CA GLY A 39 -9.20 16.31 -0.87
C GLY A 39 -10.07 15.19 -1.44
N GLU A 40 -11.35 15.51 -1.61
CA GLU A 40 -12.31 14.67 -2.30
C GLU A 40 -12.49 15.20 -3.74
N TYR A 41 -12.33 14.31 -4.71
CA TYR A 41 -12.36 14.61 -6.14
C TYR A 41 -13.51 13.82 -6.77
N LYS A 42 -14.69 14.47 -6.83
CA LYS A 42 -15.90 13.84 -7.35
C LYS A 42 -15.98 13.89 -8.87
N GLY A 43 -16.22 12.72 -9.48
CA GLY A 43 -16.55 12.54 -10.89
C GLY A 43 -15.80 11.38 -11.55
N HIS A 44 -16.43 10.78 -12.55
CA HIS A 44 -15.84 9.76 -13.40
C HIS A 44 -14.49 10.17 -13.99
N VAL A 45 -13.48 9.33 -13.79
CA VAL A 45 -12.13 9.47 -14.34
C VAL A 45 -11.89 8.42 -15.40
N ASN A 46 -11.54 8.86 -16.60
CA ASN A 46 -11.17 7.99 -17.70
C ASN A 46 -9.73 8.30 -18.14
N ILE A 47 -8.86 7.31 -18.02
CA ILE A 47 -7.49 7.34 -18.56
C ILE A 47 -7.53 6.66 -19.94
N PRO A 48 -7.42 7.42 -21.04
CA PRO A 48 -7.51 6.87 -22.38
C PRO A 48 -6.28 6.03 -22.74
N ALA A 49 -6.44 5.02 -23.59
CA ALA A 49 -5.38 4.08 -23.95
C ALA A 49 -4.11 4.74 -24.56
N ASN A 50 -4.23 5.93 -25.16
CA ASN A 50 -3.12 6.68 -25.72
C ASN A 50 -2.35 7.53 -24.68
N LYS A 51 -2.64 7.43 -23.39
CA LYS A 51 -1.96 8.13 -22.28
C LYS A 51 -1.25 7.12 -21.35
N PRO A 52 -0.28 6.32 -21.84
CA PRO A 52 0.48 5.42 -20.99
C PRO A 52 1.39 6.19 -20.02
N TYR A 53 1.92 5.51 -19.01
CA TYR A 53 2.90 6.07 -18.05
C TYR A 53 2.38 7.25 -17.22
N LEU A 54 1.07 7.33 -16.95
CA LEU A 54 0.56 8.27 -15.93
C LEU A 54 0.74 7.68 -14.53
N HIS A 55 1.40 8.44 -13.66
CA HIS A 55 1.70 8.06 -12.29
C HIS A 55 0.97 9.01 -11.33
N PHE A 56 0.00 8.49 -10.57
CA PHE A 56 -0.84 9.24 -9.64
C PHE A 56 -0.37 8.98 -8.21
N ILE A 57 0.14 10.02 -7.56
CA ILE A 57 0.69 9.94 -6.21
C ILE A 57 -0.15 10.80 -5.29
N GLY A 58 -0.95 10.17 -4.44
CA GLY A 58 -1.70 10.88 -3.41
C GLY A 58 -0.82 11.29 -2.24
N GLN A 59 -1.21 12.39 -1.60
CA GLN A 59 -0.57 12.88 -0.38
C GLN A 59 -0.76 11.92 0.80
N GLU A 60 -1.98 11.44 1.03
CA GLU A 60 -2.33 10.44 2.04
C GLU A 60 -3.49 9.56 1.54
N ARG A 61 -3.34 8.23 1.61
CA ARG A 61 -4.33 7.27 1.09
C ARG A 61 -5.76 7.59 1.50
N ASP A 62 -5.97 7.77 2.81
CA ASP A 62 -7.30 7.91 3.40
C ASP A 62 -7.86 9.34 3.28
N LYS A 63 -7.14 10.27 2.64
CA LYS A 63 -7.55 11.68 2.47
C LYS A 63 -7.56 12.16 1.02
N VAL A 64 -6.98 11.41 0.10
CA VAL A 64 -7.11 11.64 -1.35
C VAL A 64 -8.16 10.67 -1.87
N ILE A 65 -9.40 11.14 -2.03
CA ILE A 65 -10.53 10.30 -2.39
C ILE A 65 -11.01 10.67 -3.79
N ILE A 66 -10.88 9.76 -4.75
CA ILE A 66 -11.47 9.89 -6.08
C ILE A 66 -12.79 9.10 -6.06
N THR A 67 -13.91 9.79 -6.21
CA THR A 67 -15.25 9.20 -5.98
C THR A 67 -16.26 9.51 -7.08
N ASP A 68 -17.15 8.57 -7.35
CA ASP A 68 -18.37 8.72 -8.16
C ASP A 68 -19.46 7.80 -7.57
N ASP A 69 -20.70 7.88 -8.05
CA ASP A 69 -21.86 7.14 -7.51
C ASP A 69 -22.67 6.40 -8.59
N ARG A 70 -22.11 6.23 -9.78
CA ARG A 70 -22.77 5.58 -10.91
C ARG A 70 -22.93 4.07 -10.70
N LEU A 71 -24.08 3.56 -11.10
CA LEU A 71 -24.40 2.14 -11.13
C LEU A 71 -24.01 1.51 -12.48
N CYS A 72 -23.55 0.26 -12.43
CA CYS A 72 -23.26 -0.58 -13.60
C CYS A 72 -24.20 -1.79 -13.73
N GLY A 73 -25.18 -1.91 -12.83
CA GLY A 73 -26.26 -2.89 -12.94
C GLY A 73 -27.54 -2.40 -12.30
N GLY A 74 -28.64 -3.12 -12.55
CA GLY A 74 -29.99 -2.68 -12.18
C GLY A 74 -30.51 -1.51 -13.02
N ASP A 75 -31.50 -0.81 -12.48
CA ASP A 75 -32.14 0.31 -13.17
C ASP A 75 -31.18 1.51 -13.30
N ASN A 76 -31.22 2.19 -14.45
CA ASN A 76 -30.34 3.33 -14.78
C ASN A 76 -28.84 3.01 -14.84
N ALA A 77 -28.48 1.72 -14.90
CA ALA A 77 -27.11 1.28 -15.08
C ALA A 77 -26.50 1.81 -16.39
N VAL A 78 -25.24 2.22 -16.32
CA VAL A 78 -24.42 2.49 -17.49
C VAL A 78 -23.37 1.39 -17.67
N HIS A 79 -22.75 1.32 -18.85
CA HIS A 79 -21.69 0.34 -19.09
C HIS A 79 -20.47 0.60 -18.18
N VAL A 80 -19.80 -0.46 -17.73
CA VAL A 80 -18.63 -0.40 -16.82
C VAL A 80 -17.48 0.49 -17.32
N SER A 81 -17.38 0.72 -18.63
CA SER A 81 -16.38 1.61 -19.23
C SER A 81 -16.68 3.11 -19.07
N VAL A 82 -17.87 3.47 -18.59
CA VAL A 82 -18.29 4.85 -18.31
C VAL A 82 -18.96 4.99 -16.94
N GLY A 83 -19.19 3.88 -16.23
CA GLY A 83 -19.84 3.82 -14.92
C GLY A 83 -18.91 3.51 -13.75
N ALA A 84 -17.75 2.89 -13.98
CA ALA A 84 -16.76 2.78 -12.91
C ALA A 84 -16.22 4.15 -12.53
N THR A 85 -15.91 4.40 -11.25
CA THR A 85 -15.34 5.68 -10.81
C THR A 85 -14.05 6.00 -11.57
N VAL A 86 -13.14 5.03 -11.68
CA VAL A 86 -11.92 5.16 -12.48
C VAL A 86 -11.83 4.05 -13.53
N VAL A 87 -11.58 4.44 -14.78
CA VAL A 87 -11.31 3.52 -15.90
C VAL A 87 -9.88 3.72 -16.40
N VAL A 88 -9.07 2.67 -16.30
CA VAL A 88 -7.66 2.64 -16.70
C VAL A 88 -7.51 1.86 -18.01
N ASN A 89 -7.64 2.54 -19.14
CA ASN A 89 -7.44 1.91 -20.45
C ASN A 89 -5.97 1.88 -20.90
N ALA A 90 -5.12 2.70 -20.29
CA ALA A 90 -3.73 2.83 -20.67
C ALA A 90 -2.83 1.80 -20.00
N ASN A 91 -1.74 1.45 -20.68
CA ASN A 91 -0.69 0.61 -20.13
C ASN A 91 0.24 1.42 -19.22
N ASP A 92 0.99 0.73 -18.36
CA ASP A 92 2.08 1.31 -17.58
C ASP A 92 1.64 2.41 -16.60
N CYS A 93 0.39 2.39 -16.16
CA CYS A 93 -0.10 3.31 -15.13
C CYS A 93 0.33 2.89 -13.72
N TYR A 94 0.55 3.88 -12.87
CA TYR A 94 0.96 3.69 -11.48
C TYR A 94 0.09 4.52 -10.56
N PHE A 95 -0.40 3.93 -9.48
CA PHE A 95 -1.20 4.60 -8.46
C PHE A 95 -0.60 4.32 -7.09
N ASP A 96 -0.38 5.36 -6.29
CA ASP A 96 0.14 5.24 -4.95
C ASP A 96 -0.57 6.17 -3.98
N ASN A 97 -0.88 5.64 -2.78
CA ASN A 97 -1.28 6.43 -1.62
C ASN A 97 -2.56 7.27 -1.84
N LEU A 98 -3.61 6.65 -2.39
CA LEU A 98 -4.92 7.28 -2.64
C LEU A 98 -6.09 6.28 -2.51
N THR A 99 -7.32 6.78 -2.48
CA THR A 99 -8.56 6.00 -2.41
C THR A 99 -9.37 6.16 -3.70
N LEU A 100 -9.83 5.03 -4.25
CA LEU A 100 -10.77 4.93 -5.36
C LEU A 100 -12.10 4.40 -4.83
N GLU A 101 -13.16 5.16 -4.98
CA GLU A 101 -14.44 4.87 -4.32
C GLU A 101 -15.59 4.91 -5.31
N ASN A 102 -16.49 3.93 -5.23
CA ASN A 102 -17.85 4.12 -5.68
C ASN A 102 -18.77 4.26 -4.46
N SER A 103 -19.14 5.50 -4.17
CA SER A 103 -19.85 5.87 -2.94
C SER A 103 -21.25 5.28 -2.88
N TRP A 104 -21.88 4.99 -4.03
CA TRP A 104 -23.16 4.28 -4.01
C TRP A 104 -23.00 2.90 -3.36
N GLY A 105 -22.04 2.09 -3.81
CA GLY A 105 -21.81 0.77 -3.23
C GLY A 105 -21.27 0.85 -1.80
N HIS A 106 -20.29 1.73 -1.56
CA HIS A 106 -19.65 1.90 -0.26
C HIS A 106 -20.64 2.40 0.82
N ASP A 107 -21.56 3.31 0.50
CA ASP A 107 -22.54 3.82 1.47
C ASP A 107 -23.76 2.91 1.61
N LYS A 108 -24.26 2.34 0.50
CA LYS A 108 -25.48 1.53 0.52
C LYS A 108 -25.25 0.13 1.04
N GLN A 109 -24.02 -0.38 0.94
CA GLN A 109 -23.65 -1.71 1.41
C GLN A 109 -24.60 -2.78 0.84
N ALA A 110 -24.96 -2.60 -0.44
CA ALA A 110 -25.94 -3.39 -1.17
C ALA A 110 -25.60 -3.43 -2.67
N GLY A 111 -26.14 -4.43 -3.37
CA GLY A 111 -26.15 -4.45 -4.84
C GLY A 111 -27.27 -3.56 -5.39
N PRO A 112 -27.26 -3.20 -6.69
CA PRO A 112 -26.52 -3.88 -7.78
C PRO A 112 -25.07 -3.41 -7.95
N GLN A 113 -24.44 -3.81 -9.06
CA GLN A 113 -23.05 -3.51 -9.41
C GLN A 113 -22.74 -2.01 -9.36
N ALA A 114 -21.67 -1.66 -8.65
CA ALA A 114 -21.17 -0.29 -8.51
C ALA A 114 -19.64 -0.34 -8.44
N LEU A 115 -18.96 -0.02 -9.54
CA LEU A 115 -17.52 -0.25 -9.68
C LEU A 115 -16.73 0.97 -9.18
N ALA A 116 -15.76 0.75 -8.31
CA ALA A 116 -14.74 1.76 -7.98
C ALA A 116 -13.67 1.82 -9.08
N LEU A 117 -13.30 0.67 -9.65
CA LEU A 117 -12.19 0.56 -10.58
C LEU A 117 -12.49 -0.37 -11.75
N ASN A 118 -12.13 0.07 -12.94
CA ASN A 118 -12.05 -0.73 -14.15
C ASN A 118 -10.65 -0.66 -14.75
N THR A 119 -9.93 -1.79 -14.75
CA THR A 119 -8.60 -1.89 -15.34
C THR A 119 -8.68 -2.64 -16.66
N SER A 120 -8.28 -2.00 -17.74
CA SER A 120 -8.22 -2.60 -19.08
C SER A 120 -6.81 -2.65 -19.66
N GLY A 121 -5.89 -1.79 -19.20
CA GLY A 121 -4.49 -1.77 -19.64
C GLY A 121 -3.61 -2.86 -19.00
N ASP A 122 -2.46 -3.12 -19.63
CA ASP A 122 -1.39 -4.00 -19.12
C ASP A 122 -0.38 -3.22 -18.26
N ARG A 123 0.32 -3.92 -17.37
CA ARG A 123 1.37 -3.38 -16.49
C ARG A 123 0.90 -2.23 -15.59
N THR A 124 -0.31 -2.32 -15.04
CA THR A 124 -0.80 -1.36 -14.04
C THR A 124 -0.30 -1.73 -12.64
N ILE A 125 0.10 -0.73 -11.85
CA ILE A 125 0.51 -0.91 -10.44
C ILE A 125 -0.41 -0.10 -9.53
N PHE A 126 -0.86 -0.74 -8.45
CA PHE A 126 -1.54 -0.10 -7.32
C PHE A 126 -0.71 -0.37 -6.06
N LYS A 127 -0.19 0.66 -5.42
CA LYS A 127 0.58 0.56 -4.18
C LYS A 127 -0.12 1.36 -3.09
N ASN A 128 -0.42 0.77 -1.94
CA ASN A 128 -1.10 1.48 -0.86
C ASN A 128 -2.36 2.25 -1.33
N VAL A 129 -3.17 1.59 -2.18
CA VAL A 129 -4.44 2.12 -2.70
C VAL A 129 -5.61 1.48 -1.95
N ALA A 130 -6.61 2.28 -1.59
CA ALA A 130 -7.89 1.76 -1.14
C ALA A 130 -8.88 1.71 -2.30
N MET A 131 -9.63 0.61 -2.43
CA MET A 131 -10.67 0.42 -3.45
C MET A 131 -11.97 0.07 -2.72
N LEU A 132 -12.94 0.99 -2.75
CA LEU A 132 -14.11 0.94 -1.88
C LEU A 132 -15.40 0.83 -2.68
N SER A 133 -16.11 -0.29 -2.53
CA SER A 133 -17.50 -0.45 -2.97
C SER A 133 -18.16 -1.69 -2.35
N TYR A 134 -19.20 -2.25 -2.97
CA TYR A 134 -19.92 -3.42 -2.47
C TYR A 134 -19.94 -4.59 -3.48
N GLN A 135 -20.75 -4.49 -4.53
CA GLN A 135 -20.80 -5.49 -5.59
C GLN A 135 -19.96 -5.02 -6.77
N ASP A 136 -19.09 -5.90 -7.27
CA ASP A 136 -18.23 -5.65 -8.43
C ASP A 136 -17.24 -4.49 -8.22
N THR A 137 -16.64 -4.32 -7.03
CA THR A 137 -15.72 -3.20 -6.71
C THR A 137 -14.64 -2.97 -7.77
N TRP A 138 -14.00 -4.03 -8.25
CA TRP A 138 -12.91 -3.98 -9.22
C TRP A 138 -13.11 -4.97 -10.37
N ILE A 139 -13.32 -4.43 -11.58
CA ILE A 139 -13.19 -5.21 -12.81
C ILE A 139 -11.72 -5.17 -13.29
N THR A 140 -11.11 -6.35 -13.35
CA THR A 140 -9.74 -6.57 -13.84
C THR A 140 -9.72 -6.69 -15.39
N PRO A 141 -8.55 -6.72 -16.05
CA PRO A 141 -8.47 -6.81 -17.51
C PRO A 141 -9.24 -8.00 -18.07
N SER A 142 -9.88 -7.84 -19.23
CA SER A 142 -10.51 -8.96 -19.94
C SER A 142 -9.51 -9.87 -20.64
N THR A 143 -8.32 -9.36 -20.91
CA THR A 143 -7.24 -10.07 -21.61
C THR A 143 -6.40 -10.87 -20.61
N SER A 144 -6.45 -12.21 -20.68
CA SER A 144 -5.87 -13.09 -19.64
C SER A 144 -4.35 -12.98 -19.44
N ASN A 145 -3.59 -12.50 -20.43
CA ASN A 145 -2.15 -12.27 -20.29
C ASN A 145 -1.77 -10.85 -19.86
N TYR A 146 -2.73 -9.92 -19.71
CA TYR A 146 -2.48 -8.60 -19.13
C TYR A 146 -2.25 -8.72 -17.63
N ARG A 147 -1.46 -7.79 -17.09
CA ARG A 147 -0.85 -7.94 -15.78
C ARG A 147 -1.12 -6.73 -14.90
N VAL A 148 -1.42 -7.01 -13.65
CA VAL A 148 -1.57 -5.98 -12.61
C VAL A 148 -0.84 -6.42 -11.35
N TYR A 149 -0.15 -5.47 -10.73
CA TYR A 149 0.44 -5.65 -9.40
C TYR A 149 -0.28 -4.74 -8.40
N ALA A 150 -0.93 -5.32 -7.40
CA ALA A 150 -1.50 -4.60 -6.27
C ALA A 150 -0.72 -4.96 -5.01
N LYS A 151 -0.15 -3.97 -4.31
CA LYS A 151 0.69 -4.18 -3.13
C LYS A 151 0.25 -3.26 -2.00
N ASP A 152 0.19 -3.78 -0.78
CA ASP A 152 -0.11 -2.99 0.42
C ASP A 152 -1.50 -2.29 0.35
N CYS A 153 -2.44 -2.86 -0.42
CA CYS A 153 -3.73 -2.24 -0.70
C CYS A 153 -4.80 -2.58 0.36
N PHE A 154 -5.93 -1.89 0.27
CA PHE A 154 -7.17 -2.21 0.97
C PHE A 154 -8.29 -2.34 -0.06
N ILE A 155 -8.91 -3.51 -0.19
CA ILE A 155 -9.96 -3.74 -1.17
C ILE A 155 -11.21 -4.18 -0.42
N GLU A 156 -12.27 -3.38 -0.53
CA GLU A 156 -13.54 -3.61 0.14
C GLU A 156 -14.62 -4.08 -0.85
N GLY A 157 -15.40 -5.10 -0.44
CA GLY A 157 -16.57 -5.55 -1.17
C GLY A 157 -17.27 -6.77 -0.58
N ALA A 158 -18.26 -7.27 -1.31
CA ALA A 158 -19.17 -8.33 -0.88
C ALA A 158 -19.39 -9.41 -1.93
N VAL A 159 -19.83 -9.03 -3.13
CA VAL A 159 -20.23 -9.97 -4.19
C VAL A 159 -19.37 -9.72 -5.41
N ASP A 160 -18.64 -10.75 -5.84
CA ASP A 160 -17.81 -10.75 -7.05
C ASP A 160 -16.86 -9.55 -7.13
N PHE A 161 -16.39 -9.06 -5.98
CA PHE A 161 -15.83 -7.71 -5.91
C PHE A 161 -14.46 -7.57 -6.59
N ILE A 162 -13.80 -8.68 -6.94
CA ILE A 162 -12.67 -8.72 -7.88
C ILE A 162 -13.01 -9.74 -8.99
N TYR A 163 -13.25 -9.28 -10.21
CA TYR A 163 -13.74 -10.16 -11.28
C TYR A 163 -13.12 -9.86 -12.64
N ASN A 164 -13.42 -10.73 -13.61
CA ASN A 164 -12.94 -10.73 -15.00
C ASN A 164 -11.67 -11.57 -15.24
N SER A 165 -10.54 -11.04 -15.69
CA SER A 165 -9.39 -11.84 -16.13
C SER A 165 -8.03 -11.19 -15.82
N GLY A 166 -6.98 -11.68 -16.47
CA GLY A 166 -5.61 -11.19 -16.32
C GLY A 166 -4.79 -11.97 -15.29
N ASN A 167 -3.48 -11.73 -15.32
CA ASN A 167 -2.53 -12.17 -14.30
C ASN A 167 -2.42 -11.08 -13.23
N ILE A 168 -3.19 -11.25 -12.15
CA ILE A 168 -3.33 -10.25 -11.10
C ILE A 168 -2.60 -10.77 -9.88
N TYR A 169 -1.58 -10.04 -9.45
CA TYR A 169 -0.82 -10.38 -8.25
C TYR A 169 -1.12 -9.36 -7.17
N ILE A 170 -1.78 -9.82 -6.11
CA ILE A 170 -2.21 -9.01 -4.97
C ILE A 170 -1.37 -9.44 -3.77
N ASP A 171 -0.52 -8.54 -3.27
CA ASP A 171 0.48 -8.81 -2.24
C ASP A 171 0.23 -7.95 -1.00
N ASN A 172 0.39 -8.54 0.18
CA ASN A 172 0.27 -7.86 1.48
C ASN A 172 -0.96 -6.93 1.58
N THR A 173 -2.11 -7.41 1.10
CA THR A 173 -3.33 -6.60 0.94
C THR A 173 -4.42 -7.07 1.88
N THR A 174 -5.18 -6.11 2.42
CA THR A 174 -6.38 -6.39 3.21
C THR A 174 -7.58 -6.50 2.28
N LEU A 175 -8.28 -7.63 2.35
CA LEU A 175 -9.56 -7.89 1.71
C LEU A 175 -10.66 -7.72 2.76
N TYR A 176 -11.43 -6.64 2.66
CA TYR A 176 -12.42 -6.25 3.65
C TYR A 176 -13.83 -6.64 3.19
N ILE A 177 -14.42 -7.61 3.88
CA ILE A 177 -15.71 -8.20 3.54
C ILE A 177 -16.81 -7.42 4.22
N ASN A 178 -17.60 -6.67 3.45
CA ASN A 178 -18.64 -5.79 3.97
C ASN A 178 -20.05 -6.40 3.90
N ARG A 179 -20.12 -7.74 3.94
CA ARG A 179 -21.35 -8.53 4.00
C ARG A 179 -21.24 -9.61 5.07
N LYS A 180 -22.29 -9.79 5.86
CA LYS A 180 -22.28 -10.74 7.00
C LYS A 180 -22.20 -12.20 6.60
N SER A 181 -22.88 -12.59 5.51
CA SER A 181 -22.94 -14.00 5.10
C SER A 181 -23.13 -14.12 3.60
N GLY A 182 -22.46 -15.11 3.01
CA GLY A 182 -22.37 -15.28 1.57
C GLY A 182 -21.58 -14.15 0.90
N GLY A 183 -21.59 -14.16 -0.44
CA GLY A 183 -20.69 -13.32 -1.22
C GLY A 183 -19.46 -14.08 -1.68
N TYR A 184 -18.66 -13.42 -2.50
CA TYR A 184 -17.56 -14.04 -3.26
C TYR A 184 -16.44 -13.03 -3.41
N ILE A 185 -15.23 -13.39 -2.98
CA ILE A 185 -14.06 -12.51 -3.15
C ILE A 185 -13.75 -12.34 -4.62
N VAL A 186 -13.69 -13.45 -5.36
CA VAL A 186 -13.40 -13.41 -6.80
C VAL A 186 -14.46 -14.05 -7.69
N ALA A 187 -14.64 -13.46 -8.89
CA ALA A 187 -15.40 -14.05 -9.99
C ALA A 187 -14.60 -14.05 -11.32
N PRO A 188 -13.51 -14.84 -11.39
CA PRO A 188 -12.63 -14.93 -12.56
C PRO A 188 -13.27 -15.59 -13.79
N SER A 189 -12.72 -15.29 -14.96
CA SER A 189 -13.17 -15.73 -16.29
C SER A 189 -12.01 -16.00 -17.27
N HIS A 190 -10.86 -16.46 -16.77
CA HIS A 190 -9.66 -16.66 -17.59
C HIS A 190 -9.84 -17.62 -18.76
N ALA A 191 -9.11 -17.33 -19.85
CA ALA A 191 -8.94 -18.24 -20.97
C ALA A 191 -8.21 -19.52 -20.53
N SER A 192 -8.43 -20.62 -21.25
CA SER A 192 -7.90 -21.95 -20.91
C SER A 192 -6.38 -22.05 -20.91
N ASP A 193 -5.69 -21.17 -21.64
CA ASP A 193 -4.24 -21.12 -21.78
C ASP A 193 -3.57 -20.15 -20.78
N VAL A 194 -4.33 -19.51 -19.89
CA VAL A 194 -3.76 -18.65 -18.85
C VAL A 194 -2.76 -19.46 -18.01
N LYS A 195 -1.57 -18.92 -17.78
CA LYS A 195 -0.56 -19.62 -16.98
C LYS A 195 -0.83 -19.48 -15.48
N TRP A 196 -1.05 -18.25 -15.01
CA TRP A 196 -1.08 -17.93 -13.57
C TRP A 196 -2.46 -17.53 -13.06
N GLY A 197 -3.14 -16.58 -13.72
CA GLY A 197 -4.44 -16.08 -13.27
C GLY A 197 -4.31 -15.18 -12.04
N TYR A 198 -5.21 -15.32 -11.07
CA TYR A 198 -5.18 -14.51 -9.85
C TYR A 198 -4.30 -15.13 -8.77
N VAL A 199 -3.47 -14.31 -8.15
CA VAL A 199 -2.55 -14.70 -7.08
C VAL A 199 -2.73 -13.73 -5.92
N PHE A 200 -3.23 -14.24 -4.81
CA PHE A 200 -3.30 -13.52 -3.53
C PHE A 200 -2.17 -14.03 -2.65
N MET A 201 -1.20 -13.17 -2.38
CA MET A 201 0.02 -13.48 -1.62
C MET A 201 0.03 -12.66 -0.33
N ASN A 202 0.30 -13.28 0.80
CA ASN A 202 0.44 -12.60 2.10
C ASN A 202 -0.77 -11.72 2.49
N CYS A 203 -1.97 -12.06 2.00
CA CYS A 203 -3.17 -11.23 2.19
C CYS A 203 -3.83 -11.49 3.55
N ARG A 204 -4.70 -10.56 3.97
CA ARG A 204 -5.57 -10.71 5.14
C ARG A 204 -7.02 -10.55 4.72
N ILE A 205 -7.88 -11.51 5.06
CA ILE A 205 -9.33 -11.42 4.86
C ILE A 205 -9.97 -11.10 6.21
N THR A 206 -10.68 -9.97 6.28
CA THR A 206 -11.32 -9.47 7.52
C THR A 206 -12.68 -8.85 7.22
N ALA A 207 -13.40 -8.41 8.25
CA ALA A 207 -14.75 -7.86 8.17
C ALA A 207 -15.00 -6.85 9.31
N PRO A 208 -16.02 -5.98 9.23
CA PRO A 208 -16.39 -5.10 10.34
C PRO A 208 -16.80 -5.88 11.59
N GLY A 209 -16.60 -5.27 12.76
CA GLY A 209 -17.05 -5.82 14.04
C GLY A 209 -16.24 -7.04 14.46
N ASN A 210 -16.90 -8.17 14.68
CA ASN A 210 -16.27 -9.46 14.96
C ASN A 210 -16.16 -10.29 13.67
N PRO A 211 -14.96 -10.40 13.04
CA PRO A 211 -14.82 -11.06 11.75
C PRO A 211 -15.21 -12.54 11.76
N ALA A 212 -15.08 -13.23 12.89
CA ALA A 212 -15.40 -14.65 13.01
C ALA A 212 -16.89 -14.97 12.79
N GLU A 213 -17.77 -13.98 12.91
CA GLU A 213 -19.20 -14.11 12.62
C GLU A 213 -19.57 -13.82 11.16
N THR A 214 -18.58 -13.52 10.32
CA THR A 214 -18.75 -13.29 8.89
C THR A 214 -18.30 -14.53 8.12
N ASP A 215 -19.08 -14.96 7.13
CA ASP A 215 -18.68 -16.00 6.17
C ASP A 215 -18.62 -15.47 4.74
N VAL A 216 -17.65 -15.97 3.98
CA VAL A 216 -17.46 -15.62 2.56
C VAL A 216 -16.85 -16.78 1.78
N TRP A 217 -17.23 -16.91 0.51
CA TRP A 217 -16.59 -17.84 -0.41
C TRP A 217 -15.34 -17.19 -1.04
N LEU A 218 -14.26 -17.96 -1.21
CA LEU A 218 -13.05 -17.49 -1.89
C LEU A 218 -13.36 -17.04 -3.33
N GLY A 219 -14.34 -17.66 -3.99
CA GLY A 219 -14.82 -17.21 -5.28
C GLY A 219 -15.85 -18.14 -5.94
N ARG A 220 -16.27 -17.76 -7.15
CA ARG A 220 -17.17 -18.55 -8.02
C ARG A 220 -16.79 -18.40 -9.50
N PRO A 221 -17.12 -19.38 -10.38
CA PRO A 221 -16.46 -19.49 -11.68
C PRO A 221 -17.27 -18.74 -12.73
N TRP A 222 -17.01 -17.45 -12.90
CA TRP A 222 -17.86 -16.59 -13.74
C TRP A 222 -18.07 -17.17 -15.12
N HIS A 223 -16.98 -17.40 -15.86
CA HIS A 223 -16.98 -18.03 -17.18
C HIS A 223 -15.67 -18.79 -17.45
N ASN A 224 -15.59 -19.50 -18.58
CA ASN A 224 -14.36 -20.07 -19.14
C ASN A 224 -13.62 -21.05 -18.20
N SER A 225 -12.31 -20.84 -17.98
CA SER A 225 -11.39 -21.73 -17.26
C SER A 225 -10.61 -21.02 -16.15
N PRO A 226 -11.26 -20.58 -15.07
CA PRO A 226 -10.62 -19.77 -14.05
C PRO A 226 -9.42 -20.40 -13.34
N LYS A 227 -8.45 -19.54 -12.98
CA LYS A 227 -7.32 -19.85 -12.09
C LYS A 227 -7.18 -18.80 -11.00
N THR A 228 -7.18 -19.26 -9.75
CA THR A 228 -6.97 -18.40 -8.56
C THR A 228 -6.24 -19.19 -7.49
N VAL A 229 -5.25 -18.55 -6.86
CA VAL A 229 -4.58 -19.10 -5.68
C VAL A 229 -4.51 -18.09 -4.54
N PHE A 230 -4.68 -18.57 -3.30
CA PHE A 230 -4.42 -17.82 -2.07
C PHE A 230 -3.23 -18.44 -1.34
N ILE A 231 -2.16 -17.70 -1.09
CA ILE A 231 -0.91 -18.21 -0.53
C ILE A 231 -0.51 -17.35 0.67
N ASN A 232 -0.21 -17.98 1.80
CA ASN A 232 0.16 -17.32 3.06
C ASN A 232 -0.90 -16.31 3.53
N THR A 233 -2.18 -16.67 3.41
CA THR A 233 -3.30 -15.77 3.72
C THR A 233 -3.76 -15.93 5.18
N ILE A 234 -4.03 -14.83 5.86
CA ILE A 234 -4.71 -14.84 7.16
C ILE A 234 -6.21 -14.64 6.90
N ALA A 235 -7.04 -15.59 7.34
CA ALA A 235 -8.49 -15.52 7.27
C ALA A 235 -9.06 -15.30 8.69
N GLU A 236 -9.47 -14.07 8.98
CA GLU A 236 -10.15 -13.74 10.23
C GLU A 236 -11.66 -14.04 10.17
N VAL A 237 -12.18 -14.17 8.95
CA VAL A 237 -13.55 -14.58 8.63
C VAL A 237 -13.65 -16.10 8.48
N THR A 238 -14.87 -16.62 8.51
CA THR A 238 -15.14 -18.03 8.23
C THR A 238 -15.14 -18.28 6.72
N ILE A 239 -14.23 -19.12 6.24
CA ILE A 239 -14.28 -19.68 4.88
C ILE A 239 -14.98 -21.04 4.97
N PRO A 240 -16.03 -21.31 4.18
CA PRO A 240 -16.65 -22.63 4.14
C PRO A 240 -15.61 -23.73 3.89
N ALA A 241 -15.78 -24.92 4.46
CA ALA A 241 -14.80 -26.02 4.32
C ALA A 241 -14.48 -26.34 2.84
N LYS A 242 -15.49 -26.22 1.97
CA LYS A 242 -15.37 -26.35 0.51
C LYS A 242 -14.52 -25.25 -0.16
N GLY A 243 -14.35 -24.10 0.48
CA GLY A 243 -13.58 -22.93 0.04
C GLY A 243 -14.23 -22.13 -1.08
N TRP A 244 -14.68 -22.82 -2.13
CA TRP A 244 -15.13 -22.24 -3.39
C TRP A 244 -16.57 -22.61 -3.70
N TYR A 245 -17.30 -21.69 -4.32
CA TYR A 245 -18.68 -21.94 -4.67
C TYR A 245 -18.75 -22.83 -5.93
N PRO A 246 -19.59 -23.88 -5.96
CA PRO A 246 -19.46 -24.96 -6.95
C PRO A 246 -20.00 -24.62 -8.35
N THR A 247 -20.70 -23.49 -8.53
CA THR A 247 -21.38 -23.21 -9.80
C THR A 247 -21.54 -21.74 -10.14
N MET A 248 -21.40 -21.43 -11.43
CA MET A 248 -21.87 -20.22 -12.10
C MET A 248 -21.86 -20.48 -13.62
N GLY A 249 -20.93 -19.90 -14.38
CA GLY A 249 -20.89 -20.00 -15.84
C GLY A 249 -19.61 -20.60 -16.43
N GLY A 250 -18.69 -21.11 -15.60
CA GLY A 250 -17.42 -21.70 -16.03
C GLY A 250 -16.99 -22.92 -15.21
N LEU A 251 -15.88 -23.54 -15.63
CA LEU A 251 -15.23 -24.65 -14.93
C LEU A 251 -13.80 -24.26 -14.58
N PRO A 252 -13.46 -24.08 -13.30
CA PRO A 252 -12.11 -23.73 -12.89
C PRO A 252 -11.14 -24.88 -13.19
N VAL A 253 -9.87 -24.54 -13.37
CA VAL A 253 -8.80 -25.52 -13.62
C VAL A 253 -7.83 -25.63 -12.44
N LEU A 254 -7.65 -24.54 -11.69
CA LEU A 254 -6.87 -24.49 -10.45
C LEU A 254 -7.47 -23.47 -9.49
N TRP A 255 -7.96 -23.95 -8.35
CA TRP A 255 -8.48 -23.14 -7.25
C TRP A 255 -8.00 -23.69 -5.94
N ALA A 256 -6.94 -23.09 -5.43
CA ALA A 256 -6.24 -23.62 -4.27
C ALA A 256 -5.93 -22.51 -3.29
N ASP A 257 -5.83 -22.88 -2.03
CA ASP A 257 -5.17 -22.10 -1.03
C ASP A 257 -4.03 -22.91 -0.38
N TYR A 258 -3.00 -22.20 0.07
CA TYR A 258 -1.79 -22.78 0.64
C TYR A 258 -1.34 -21.96 1.84
N ASN A 259 -1.08 -22.64 2.96
CA ASN A 259 -0.63 -22.01 4.20
C ASN A 259 -1.60 -20.90 4.69
N THR A 260 -2.91 -21.16 4.58
CA THR A 260 -3.95 -20.29 5.14
C THR A 260 -3.99 -20.44 6.65
N MET A 261 -3.93 -19.33 7.38
CA MET A 261 -4.00 -19.29 8.84
C MET A 261 -5.27 -18.58 9.31
N ASP A 262 -5.80 -18.96 10.48
CA ASP A 262 -6.84 -18.19 11.16
C ASP A 262 -6.28 -16.93 11.85
N ALA A 263 -7.15 -16.13 12.47
CA ALA A 263 -6.77 -14.92 13.21
C ALA A 263 -5.78 -15.18 14.37
N ASN A 264 -5.73 -16.40 14.89
CA ASN A 264 -4.84 -16.80 16.00
C ASN A 264 -3.53 -17.43 15.50
N GLY A 265 -3.33 -17.54 14.18
CA GLY A 265 -2.16 -18.16 13.58
C GLY A 265 -2.22 -19.69 13.47
N ASN A 266 -3.39 -20.31 13.66
CA ASN A 266 -3.55 -21.75 13.45
C ASN A 266 -3.82 -22.07 11.97
N PRO A 267 -3.29 -23.17 11.43
CA PRO A 267 -3.62 -23.61 10.07
C PRO A 267 -5.10 -23.90 9.90
N VAL A 268 -5.70 -23.39 8.82
CA VAL A 268 -7.06 -23.75 8.38
C VAL A 268 -7.05 -25.16 7.77
N ASP A 269 -8.05 -26.00 8.06
CA ASP A 269 -8.20 -27.32 7.43
C ASP A 269 -8.63 -27.18 5.97
N LEU A 270 -7.75 -27.61 5.06
CA LEU A 270 -7.94 -27.54 3.61
C LEU A 270 -8.38 -28.88 2.99
N SER A 271 -8.51 -29.95 3.80
CA SER A 271 -8.80 -31.30 3.30
C SER A 271 -10.16 -31.46 2.61
N GLN A 272 -11.06 -30.49 2.83
CA GLN A 272 -12.44 -30.51 2.33
C GLN A 272 -12.68 -29.57 1.14
N ARG A 273 -11.63 -28.98 0.54
CA ARG A 273 -11.77 -28.08 -0.61
C ARG A 273 -12.47 -28.78 -1.78
N GLU A 274 -13.42 -28.09 -2.40
CA GLU A 274 -14.20 -28.61 -3.54
C GLU A 274 -13.29 -28.89 -4.74
N ASP A 275 -13.46 -30.05 -5.37
CA ASP A 275 -12.75 -30.41 -6.60
C ASP A 275 -13.68 -30.53 -7.80
N THR A 276 -15.00 -30.52 -7.59
CA THR A 276 -16.01 -30.76 -8.61
C THR A 276 -16.94 -29.57 -8.77
N TYR A 277 -16.99 -29.03 -9.98
CA TYR A 277 -17.71 -27.81 -10.32
C TYR A 277 -18.67 -28.07 -11.47
N TYR A 278 -19.67 -27.21 -11.63
CA TYR A 278 -20.59 -27.29 -12.76
C TYR A 278 -21.13 -25.93 -13.21
N TYR A 279 -21.55 -25.86 -14.47
CA TYR A 279 -22.42 -24.81 -14.97
C TYR A 279 -23.67 -25.41 -15.60
N THR A 280 -24.73 -24.61 -15.67
CA THR A 280 -26.01 -25.01 -16.27
C THR A 280 -26.11 -24.38 -17.67
N LYS A 281 -26.39 -25.20 -18.68
CA LYS A 281 -26.67 -24.71 -20.04
C LYS A 281 -28.07 -24.12 -20.14
N ASP A 282 -28.35 -23.44 -21.25
CA ASP A 282 -29.67 -22.88 -21.55
C ASP A 282 -30.80 -23.93 -21.58
N ASP A 283 -30.48 -25.19 -21.90
CA ASP A 283 -31.42 -26.32 -21.88
C ASP A 283 -31.67 -26.91 -20.47
N GLY A 284 -31.07 -26.31 -19.42
CA GLY A 284 -31.17 -26.76 -18.04
C GLY A 284 -30.25 -27.93 -17.67
N SER A 285 -29.50 -28.50 -18.62
CA SER A 285 -28.55 -29.57 -18.35
C SER A 285 -27.29 -29.04 -17.65
N LYS A 286 -26.71 -29.86 -16.76
CA LYS A 286 -25.50 -29.53 -16.02
C LYS A 286 -24.28 -30.15 -16.69
N VAL A 287 -23.23 -29.36 -16.85
CA VAL A 287 -21.91 -29.83 -17.27
C VAL A 287 -20.99 -29.79 -16.07
N TYR A 288 -20.40 -30.94 -15.72
CA TYR A 288 -19.49 -31.08 -14.60
C TYR A 288 -18.03 -31.11 -15.07
N GLY A 289 -17.14 -30.60 -14.23
CA GLY A 289 -15.69 -30.65 -14.42
C GLY A 289 -14.95 -30.71 -13.10
N LYS A 290 -13.67 -31.09 -13.17
CA LYS A 290 -12.78 -31.09 -12.00
C LYS A 290 -11.75 -29.98 -12.08
N ALA A 291 -11.42 -29.41 -10.93
CA ALA A 291 -10.30 -28.48 -10.76
C ALA A 291 -9.30 -29.04 -9.75
N LYS A 292 -8.02 -28.73 -9.95
CA LYS A 292 -7.04 -28.96 -8.90
C LYS A 292 -7.33 -28.00 -7.74
N ASN A 293 -7.37 -28.52 -6.52
CA ASN A 293 -7.83 -27.81 -5.32
C ASN A 293 -6.74 -27.62 -4.24
N TYR A 294 -5.48 -27.92 -4.55
CA TYR A 294 -4.34 -27.79 -3.64
C TYR A 294 -3.08 -27.36 -4.38
N LEU A 295 -2.07 -26.89 -3.63
CA LEU A 295 -0.69 -26.67 -4.09
C LEU A 295 0.28 -27.48 -3.23
N THR A 296 1.34 -28.01 -3.81
CA THR A 296 2.52 -28.43 -3.03
C THR A 296 3.37 -27.22 -2.64
N ALA A 297 4.32 -27.40 -1.72
CA ALA A 297 5.26 -26.35 -1.34
C ALA A 297 6.10 -25.87 -2.55
N GLU A 298 6.51 -26.78 -3.42
CA GLU A 298 7.28 -26.46 -4.63
C GLU A 298 6.47 -25.66 -5.63
N GLU A 299 5.18 -25.97 -5.78
CA GLU A 299 4.27 -25.23 -6.65
C GLU A 299 3.95 -23.84 -6.08
N ALA A 300 3.67 -23.76 -4.78
CA ALA A 300 3.46 -22.48 -4.09
C ALA A 300 4.69 -21.56 -4.24
N ALA A 301 5.90 -22.11 -4.12
CA ALA A 301 7.15 -21.37 -4.31
C ALA A 301 7.35 -20.82 -5.73
N GLN A 302 6.63 -21.32 -6.74
CA GLN A 302 6.70 -20.78 -8.11
C GLN A 302 5.93 -19.47 -8.27
N TYR A 303 4.97 -19.16 -7.40
CA TYR A 303 4.13 -17.95 -7.47
C TYR A 303 4.87 -16.71 -6.94
N THR A 304 6.04 -16.42 -7.51
CA THR A 304 6.77 -15.17 -7.25
C THR A 304 6.30 -14.07 -8.19
N VAL A 305 6.41 -12.79 -7.76
CA VAL A 305 6.12 -11.63 -8.61
C VAL A 305 6.81 -11.73 -9.97
N LYS A 306 8.09 -12.14 -9.98
CA LYS A 306 8.89 -12.33 -11.20
C LYS A 306 8.26 -13.38 -12.12
N ASN A 307 7.98 -14.58 -11.62
CA ASN A 307 7.43 -15.65 -12.46
C ASN A 307 6.04 -15.31 -13.01
N VAL A 308 5.21 -14.62 -12.23
CA VAL A 308 3.83 -14.31 -12.58
C VAL A 308 3.75 -13.12 -13.55
N LEU A 309 4.51 -12.06 -13.31
CA LEU A 309 4.33 -10.78 -13.98
C LEU A 309 5.44 -10.39 -14.96
N SER A 310 6.61 -11.03 -14.95
CA SER A 310 7.70 -10.57 -15.83
C SER A 310 7.39 -10.68 -17.31
N GLY A 311 6.54 -11.62 -17.72
CA GLY A 311 6.19 -11.80 -19.14
C GLY A 311 7.42 -11.96 -20.04
N SER A 312 7.27 -11.65 -21.33
CA SER A 312 8.39 -11.64 -22.28
C SER A 312 9.19 -10.34 -22.26
N ASP A 313 8.67 -9.29 -21.63
CA ASP A 313 9.28 -7.95 -21.55
C ASP A 313 10.06 -7.73 -20.24
N ASN A 314 10.18 -8.75 -19.39
CA ASN A 314 10.88 -8.71 -18.11
C ASN A 314 10.40 -7.57 -17.19
N TRP A 315 9.08 -7.34 -17.15
CA TRP A 315 8.48 -6.34 -16.26
C TRP A 315 8.78 -6.67 -14.80
N GLN A 316 9.20 -5.65 -14.02
CA GLN A 316 9.67 -5.79 -12.64
C GLN A 316 8.92 -4.82 -11.71
N PRO A 317 7.62 -5.03 -11.48
CA PRO A 317 6.81 -4.10 -10.69
C PRO A 317 7.23 -4.03 -9.22
N ALA A 318 7.85 -5.09 -8.68
CA ALA A 318 8.38 -5.07 -7.31
C ALA A 318 9.39 -3.94 -7.09
N LEU A 319 10.35 -3.77 -8.03
CA LEU A 319 11.34 -2.69 -7.98
C LEU A 319 10.69 -1.30 -8.07
N MET A 320 9.66 -1.17 -8.92
CA MET A 320 8.92 0.08 -9.08
C MET A 320 8.12 0.48 -7.82
N THR A 321 7.88 -0.47 -6.91
CA THR A 321 7.19 -0.23 -5.64
C THR A 321 8.12 -0.03 -4.45
N GLU A 322 9.44 -0.05 -4.64
CA GLU A 322 10.39 0.20 -3.56
C GLU A 322 10.32 1.67 -3.12
N SER A 323 10.14 1.88 -1.81
CA SER A 323 10.20 3.22 -1.22
C SER A 323 11.64 3.59 -0.93
N CYS A 324 11.99 4.85 -1.16
CA CYS A 324 13.21 5.43 -0.61
C CYS A 324 13.24 5.32 0.93
N ALA A 325 14.44 5.36 1.51
CA ALA A 325 14.59 5.50 2.95
C ALA A 325 13.94 6.80 3.43
N ASN A 326 13.49 6.82 4.69
CA ASN A 326 12.95 8.04 5.29
C ASN A 326 14.09 9.04 5.51
N PRO A 327 13.93 10.33 5.16
CA PRO A 327 14.93 11.34 5.47
C PRO A 327 15.18 11.45 6.97
N GLU A 328 16.44 11.62 7.39
CA GLU A 328 16.77 11.94 8.79
C GLU A 328 16.80 13.46 8.96
N VAL A 329 15.71 14.04 9.46
CA VAL A 329 15.52 15.49 9.50
C VAL A 329 15.95 16.07 10.84
N ARG A 330 16.84 17.06 10.78
CA ARG A 330 17.34 17.81 11.94
C ARG A 330 16.95 19.27 11.83
N ILE A 331 16.73 19.92 12.97
CA ILE A 331 16.53 21.37 13.02
C ILE A 331 17.87 22.02 13.32
N ASN A 332 18.33 22.91 12.45
CA ASN A 332 19.57 23.65 12.59
C ASN A 332 19.37 25.11 12.18
N ALA A 333 19.68 26.05 13.08
CA ALA A 333 19.70 27.49 12.80
C ALA A 333 18.48 28.04 12.00
N GLY A 334 17.26 27.62 12.34
CA GLY A 334 16.04 28.08 11.65
C GLY A 334 15.76 27.36 10.32
N HIS A 335 16.41 26.22 10.07
CA HIS A 335 16.19 25.35 8.92
C HIS A 335 15.95 23.90 9.36
N LEU A 336 15.17 23.18 8.56
CA LEU A 336 15.22 21.73 8.47
C LEU A 336 16.40 21.36 7.57
N GLU A 337 17.20 20.39 7.98
CA GLU A 337 18.32 19.84 7.21
C GLU A 337 18.28 18.32 7.24
N TRP A 338 18.68 17.66 6.15
CA TRP A 338 18.80 16.21 6.07
C TRP A 338 19.93 15.82 5.12
N GLU A 339 20.35 14.56 5.16
CA GLU A 339 21.28 14.01 4.18
C GLU A 339 20.56 13.56 2.92
N ALA A 340 21.25 13.60 1.78
CA ALA A 340 20.69 13.14 0.52
C ALA A 340 20.31 11.65 0.61
N VAL A 341 19.03 11.36 0.36
CA VAL A 341 18.50 9.99 0.33
C VAL A 341 18.80 9.36 -1.04
N PRO A 342 19.45 8.19 -1.11
CA PRO A 342 19.69 7.50 -2.37
C PRO A 342 18.40 7.26 -3.17
N TYR A 343 18.49 7.45 -4.50
CA TYR A 343 17.39 7.31 -5.46
C TYR A 343 16.24 8.32 -5.32
N ALA A 344 16.34 9.27 -4.38
CA ALA A 344 15.39 10.37 -4.30
C ALA A 344 15.62 11.37 -5.44
N ILE A 345 14.56 11.71 -6.17
CA ILE A 345 14.59 12.76 -7.21
C ILE A 345 14.26 14.14 -6.62
N CYS A 346 13.55 14.18 -5.48
CA CYS A 346 13.30 15.38 -4.68
C CYS A 346 12.74 15.00 -3.30
N TYR A 347 12.32 16.02 -2.54
CA TYR A 347 11.64 15.91 -1.27
C TYR A 347 10.33 16.69 -1.26
N LEU A 348 9.28 16.09 -0.72
CA LEU A 348 8.03 16.74 -0.37
C LEU A 348 8.15 17.31 1.05
N VAL A 349 7.86 18.60 1.22
CA VAL A 349 7.83 19.26 2.54
C VAL A 349 6.39 19.66 2.86
N SER A 350 5.90 19.18 4.00
CA SER A 350 4.56 19.51 4.51
C SER A 350 4.64 20.10 5.91
N ARG A 351 3.70 20.99 6.24
CA ARG A 351 3.58 21.67 7.54
C ARG A 351 2.14 21.58 8.05
N ASN A 352 1.96 21.01 9.23
CA ASN A 352 0.64 20.73 9.83
C ASN A 352 -0.31 19.97 8.89
N GLY A 353 0.22 19.13 8.00
CA GLY A 353 -0.55 18.41 6.99
C GLY A 353 -0.75 19.15 5.67
N GLU A 354 -0.36 20.42 5.57
CA GLU A 354 -0.40 21.18 4.31
C GLU A 354 0.89 21.05 3.52
N VAL A 355 0.79 20.79 2.23
CA VAL A 355 1.96 20.72 1.34
C VAL A 355 2.49 22.13 1.08
N LEU A 356 3.71 22.41 1.52
CA LEU A 356 4.39 23.68 1.25
C LEU A 356 5.05 23.68 -0.13
N GLY A 357 5.54 22.52 -0.57
CA GLY A 357 6.12 22.37 -1.90
C GLY A 357 7.09 21.20 -2.00
N PHE A 358 7.84 21.21 -3.09
CA PHE A 358 8.87 20.22 -3.41
C PHE A 358 10.22 20.91 -3.51
N THR A 359 11.27 20.29 -2.99
CA THR A 359 12.64 20.80 -3.08
C THR A 359 13.61 19.70 -3.48
N THR A 360 14.64 20.06 -4.24
CA THR A 360 15.80 19.20 -4.50
C THR A 360 16.92 19.44 -3.50
N ASP A 361 16.86 20.55 -2.77
CA ASP A 361 17.82 20.86 -1.72
C ASP A 361 17.54 19.99 -0.50
N CYS A 362 18.59 19.60 0.21
CA CYS A 362 18.45 18.86 1.46
C CYS A 362 18.26 19.79 2.68
N SER A 363 17.58 20.91 2.45
CA SER A 363 17.24 21.89 3.47
C SER A 363 15.92 22.60 3.14
N TYR A 364 15.22 23.07 4.17
CA TYR A 364 14.01 23.88 4.01
C TYR A 364 13.87 24.87 5.18
N PRO A 365 13.39 26.12 4.97
CA PRO A 365 13.16 27.06 6.06
C PRO A 365 12.24 26.49 7.14
N TYR A 366 12.61 26.69 8.41
CA TYR A 366 11.87 26.18 9.57
C TYR A 366 11.34 27.33 10.41
N GLU A 367 10.09 27.17 10.85
CA GLU A 367 9.43 28.08 11.78
C GLU A 367 8.99 27.28 13.01
N ASP A 368 9.32 27.79 14.20
CA ASP A 368 8.90 27.18 15.46
C ASP A 368 7.37 27.13 15.61
N GLY A 369 6.88 26.11 16.31
CA GLY A 369 5.46 25.94 16.61
C GLY A 369 4.65 25.18 15.56
N TYR A 370 5.29 24.68 14.50
CA TYR A 370 4.65 23.86 13.47
C TYR A 370 5.23 22.44 13.39
N GLN A 371 4.39 21.48 12.99
CA GLN A 371 4.82 20.10 12.72
C GLN A 371 5.18 19.95 11.24
N TYR A 372 6.45 19.68 10.95
CA TYR A 372 6.92 19.46 9.60
C TYR A 372 7.09 17.96 9.30
N LYS A 373 6.79 17.57 8.07
CA LYS A 373 7.16 16.27 7.50
C LYS A 373 7.98 16.50 6.25
N VAL A 374 9.07 15.76 6.13
CA VAL A 374 9.86 15.67 4.91
C VAL A 374 9.82 14.22 4.43
N GLN A 375 9.48 14.01 3.16
CA GLN A 375 9.41 12.70 2.54
C GLN A 375 10.26 12.72 1.27
N ALA A 376 11.12 11.71 1.10
CA ALA A 376 11.83 11.51 -0.16
C ALA A 376 10.85 11.02 -1.23
N VAL A 377 11.09 11.41 -2.47
CA VAL A 377 10.30 11.03 -3.65
C VAL A 377 11.19 10.20 -4.57
N ASN A 378 10.79 8.97 -4.92
CA ASN A 378 11.57 8.13 -5.84
C ASN A 378 11.30 8.49 -7.32
N GLU A 379 11.99 7.83 -8.25
CA GLU A 379 11.84 8.09 -9.70
C GLU A 379 10.44 7.81 -10.27
N TYR A 380 9.62 7.00 -9.59
CA TYR A 380 8.24 6.70 -9.97
C TYR A 380 7.22 7.63 -9.29
N GLY A 381 7.69 8.56 -8.44
CA GLY A 381 6.89 9.52 -7.71
C GLY A 381 6.46 9.07 -6.31
N SER A 382 6.69 7.82 -5.90
CA SER A 382 6.28 7.34 -4.57
C SER A 382 6.99 8.08 -3.45
N LEU A 383 6.24 8.33 -2.39
CA LEU A 383 6.76 8.96 -1.18
C LEU A 383 7.38 7.91 -0.24
N SER A 384 8.48 8.26 0.42
CA SER A 384 8.96 7.54 1.60
C SER A 384 8.00 7.73 2.79
N GLY A 385 8.23 7.02 3.88
CA GLY A 385 7.69 7.43 5.17
C GLY A 385 8.24 8.80 5.58
N ALA A 386 7.54 9.50 6.48
CA ALA A 386 7.98 10.79 6.98
C ALA A 386 9.29 10.64 7.77
N GLY A 387 10.23 11.54 7.50
CA GLY A 387 11.43 11.67 8.32
C GLY A 387 11.09 12.01 9.76
N LYS A 388 11.76 11.34 10.71
CA LYS A 388 11.61 11.68 12.13
C LYS A 388 12.40 12.94 12.41
N GLN A 389 11.73 13.96 12.95
CA GLN A 389 12.40 15.14 13.47
C GLN A 389 13.20 14.75 14.71
N SER A 390 14.51 14.97 14.68
CA SER A 390 15.33 14.99 15.89
C SER A 390 15.82 16.41 16.11
N GLN A 391 15.70 16.90 17.35
CA GLN A 391 16.54 18.02 17.75
C GLN A 391 17.99 17.52 17.78
N PRO A 392 18.98 18.39 17.49
CA PRO A 392 20.36 18.07 17.81
C PRO A 392 20.39 17.63 19.28
N ASP A 393 21.05 16.52 19.58
CA ASP A 393 21.36 16.20 20.97
C ASP A 393 21.91 17.49 21.60
N ALA A 394 21.19 18.02 22.59
CA ALA A 394 21.85 18.92 23.51
C ALA A 394 23.11 18.16 23.93
N LEU A 395 24.29 18.78 23.77
CA LEU A 395 25.52 18.29 24.42
C LEU A 395 25.08 17.72 25.76
N PRO A 396 25.32 16.41 26.05
CA PRO A 396 24.75 15.78 27.22
C PRO A 396 24.98 16.75 28.36
N GLN A 397 23.89 17.21 28.99
CA GLN A 397 24.04 18.11 30.12
C GLN A 397 25.07 17.43 31.00
N VAL A 398 26.22 18.08 31.18
CA VAL A 398 27.11 17.72 32.27
C VAL A 398 26.20 17.92 33.46
N GLN A 399 25.67 16.82 34.00
CA GLN A 399 25.02 16.86 35.29
C GLN A 399 26.05 17.56 36.16
N GLU A 400 25.71 18.73 36.67
CA GLU A 400 26.37 19.22 37.87
C GLU A 400 26.10 18.14 38.91
N THR A 401 26.98 17.13 38.96
CA THR A 401 27.09 16.22 40.08
C THR A 401 27.19 17.13 41.29
N GLN A 402 26.30 16.92 42.26
CA GLN A 402 26.38 17.51 43.58
C GLN A 402 27.84 17.68 43.97
N SER A 403 28.24 18.93 44.17
CA SER A 403 29.63 19.36 44.27
C SER A 403 30.42 18.43 45.19
N ALA A 404 31.31 17.62 44.61
CA ALA A 404 32.28 16.86 45.37
C ALA A 404 33.11 17.85 46.19
N GLN A 405 33.12 17.68 47.52
CA GLN A 405 33.85 18.60 48.39
C GLN A 405 35.35 18.25 48.32
N VAL A 406 36.17 19.19 47.87
CA VAL A 406 37.63 19.06 47.97
C VAL A 406 38.02 19.16 49.44
N LEU A 407 38.65 18.11 49.96
CA LEU A 407 39.12 18.05 51.34
C LEU A 407 40.58 18.49 51.46
N ALA A 408 41.42 18.11 50.50
CA ALA A 408 42.84 18.46 50.45
C ALA A 408 43.41 18.27 49.03
N ILE A 409 44.47 19.01 48.71
CA ILE A 409 45.21 18.90 47.45
C ILE A 409 46.65 18.57 47.80
N TYR A 410 47.24 17.61 47.09
CA TYR A 410 48.63 17.21 47.26
C TYR A 410 49.39 17.36 45.94
N THR A 411 50.66 17.75 46.03
CA THR A 411 51.58 17.60 44.90
C THR A 411 51.83 16.11 44.61
N LEU A 412 52.38 15.77 43.45
CA LEU A 412 52.76 14.38 43.13
C LEU A 412 53.74 13.78 44.16
N GLY A 413 54.52 14.61 44.86
CA GLY A 413 55.42 14.22 45.94
C GLY A 413 54.75 14.01 47.30
N GLY A 414 53.43 14.17 47.41
CA GLY A 414 52.65 13.94 48.64
C GLY A 414 52.61 15.11 49.62
N VAL A 415 53.03 16.31 49.22
CA VAL A 415 52.96 17.52 50.06
C VAL A 415 51.60 18.19 49.89
N GLU A 416 50.90 18.45 50.98
CA GLU A 416 49.61 19.15 50.96
C GLU A 416 49.78 20.63 50.60
N VAL A 417 48.97 21.11 49.68
CA VAL A 417 48.97 22.48 49.15
C VAL A 417 47.56 23.06 49.20
N LYS A 418 47.46 24.38 49.32
CA LYS A 418 46.16 25.05 49.46
C LYS A 418 45.38 25.17 48.14
N GLU A 419 46.08 25.11 47.01
CA GLU A 419 45.52 25.26 45.67
C GLU A 419 46.27 24.34 44.68
N LEU A 420 45.63 24.02 43.55
CA LEU A 420 46.25 23.25 42.47
C LEU A 420 47.53 23.96 41.98
N GLN A 421 48.62 23.20 41.87
CA GLN A 421 49.90 23.65 41.31
C GLN A 421 49.98 23.32 39.82
N GLU A 422 50.80 24.03 39.04
CA GLU A 422 51.02 23.72 37.62
C GLU A 422 51.45 22.24 37.45
N GLY A 423 50.80 21.50 36.56
CA GLY A 423 51.07 20.07 36.36
C GLY A 423 50.17 19.14 37.19
N LEU A 424 50.67 17.93 37.51
CA LEU A 424 49.84 16.87 38.08
C LEU A 424 49.68 16.98 39.61
N ASN A 425 48.43 17.09 40.06
CA ASN A 425 48.02 17.15 41.46
C ASN A 425 47.22 15.91 41.84
N ILE A 426 47.25 15.53 43.12
CA ILE A 426 46.37 14.53 43.70
C ILE A 426 45.36 15.24 44.59
N VAL A 427 44.09 15.20 44.23
CA VAL A 427 43.01 15.85 44.98
C VAL A 427 42.22 14.81 45.75
N LYS A 428 42.19 14.95 47.07
CA LYS A 428 41.34 14.17 47.96
C LYS A 428 39.99 14.85 48.06
N MET A 429 38.94 14.12 47.72
CA MET A 429 37.58 14.63 47.70
C MET A 429 36.64 13.69 48.44
N MET A 430 35.54 14.23 48.96
CA MET A 430 34.38 13.46 49.37
C MET A 430 33.38 13.46 48.21
N ASP A 431 33.00 12.29 47.73
CA ASP A 431 31.97 12.15 46.70
C ASP A 431 30.55 12.30 47.28
N ALA A 432 29.55 12.28 46.41
CA ALA A 432 28.14 12.46 46.78
C ALA A 432 27.60 11.37 47.72
N ASP A 433 28.30 10.23 47.85
CA ASP A 433 27.95 9.12 48.75
C ASP A 433 28.73 9.19 50.08
N ASN A 434 29.36 10.33 50.39
CA ASN A 434 30.25 10.54 51.54
C ASN A 434 31.48 9.62 51.59
N LYS A 435 31.93 9.09 50.44
CA LYS A 435 33.16 8.30 50.37
C LYS A 435 34.35 9.19 50.01
N ILE A 436 35.48 8.90 50.65
CA ILE A 436 36.74 9.56 50.33
C ILE A 436 37.31 8.92 49.06
N VAL A 437 37.52 9.74 48.04
CA VAL A 437 38.15 9.37 46.78
C VAL A 437 39.34 10.28 46.49
N TYR A 438 40.32 9.75 45.77
CA TYR A 438 41.48 10.51 45.30
C TYR A 438 41.47 10.57 43.79
N ARG A 439 41.61 11.78 43.22
CA ARG A 439 41.69 11.98 41.77
C ARG A 439 43.00 12.64 41.40
N LYS A 440 43.55 12.25 40.25
CA LYS A 440 44.67 12.95 39.63
C LYS A 440 44.09 14.06 38.74
N ILE A 441 44.45 15.31 39.02
CA ILE A 441 43.99 16.48 38.27
C ILE A 441 45.21 17.22 37.73
N MET A 442 45.20 17.49 36.43
CA MET A 442 46.24 18.30 35.78
C MET A 442 45.73 19.75 35.73
N LYS A 443 46.52 20.70 36.25
CA LYS A 443 46.25 22.13 36.13
C LYS A 443 47.08 22.72 35.01
#